data_AF-A0A967H3F4-F1
#
_entry.id   AF-A0A967H3F4-F1
#
_cell.length_a   1.000
_cell.length_b   1.000
_cell.length_c   1.000
_cell.angle_alpha   90.00
_cell.angle_beta   90.00
_cell.angle_gamma   90.00
#
_symmetry.space_group_name_H-M   'P 1'
#
loop_
_entity.id
_entity.type
_entity.pdbx_description
1 polymer ?
#
loop_
_entity_poly.entity_id
_entity_poly.type
_entity_poly.pdbx_seq_one_letter_code
_entity_poly.pdbx_strand_id
1 'polypeptide(L)' 'LSGLVMLFLIYRRGRQGQYSAENHWGPEAIVKYWHFVDVVWVFFYPALYLVS' A
#
# COMPACT_ATOMS: atom_id res chain seq x y z
N LEU A 1 4.73 8.61 -3.93
CA LEU A 1 3.72 8.87 -5.00
C LEU A 1 3.15 7.58 -5.58
N SER A 2 3.99 6.63 -6.01
CA SER A 2 3.57 5.35 -6.62
C SER A 2 2.56 4.55 -5.77
N GLY A 3 2.78 4.41 -4.47
CA GLY A 3 1.83 3.65 -3.63
C GLY A 3 0.49 4.36 -3.38
N LEU A 4 0.44 5.69 -3.33
CA LEU A 4 -0.83 6.44 -3.28
C LEU A 4 -1.65 6.27 -4.57
N VAL A 5 -0.98 6.21 -5.72
CA VAL A 5 -1.61 5.93 -7.01
C VAL A 5 -2.17 4.50 -7.02
N MET A 6 -1.43 3.52 -6.52
CA MET A 6 -1.91 2.14 -6.42
C MET A 6 -3.12 2.00 -5.49
N LEU A 7 -3.10 2.66 -4.33
CA LEU A 7 -4.24 2.71 -3.39
C LEU A 7 -5.48 3.37 -4.02
N PHE A 8 -5.30 4.48 -4.73
CA PHE A 8 -6.39 5.15 -5.43
C PHE A 8 -7.00 4.27 -6.54
N LEU A 9 -6.16 3.54 -7.28
CA LEU A 9 -6.61 2.64 -8.34
C LEU A 9 -7.41 1.45 -7.79
N ILE A 10 -6.98 0.81 -6.71
CA ILE A 10 -7.77 -0.28 -6.09
C ILE A 10 -9.06 0.24 -5.47
N TYR A 11 -9.05 1.42 -4.86
CA TYR A 11 -10.25 2.04 -4.31
C TYR A 11 -11.28 2.30 -5.41
N ARG A 12 -10.85 2.88 -6.54
CA ARG A 12 -11.73 3.12 -7.68
C ARG A 12 -12.27 1.82 -8.29
N ARG A 13 -11.44 0.80 -8.45
CA ARG A 13 -11.85 -0.52 -8.98
C ARG A 13 -12.78 -1.27 -8.04
N GLY A 14 -12.56 -1.17 -6.73
CA GLY A 14 -13.47 -1.71 -5.72
C GLY A 14 -14.86 -1.08 -5.76
N ARG A 15 -14.94 0.25 -5.92
CA ARG A 15 -16.23 0.94 -6.09
C ARG A 15 -16.95 0.59 -7.40
N GLN A 16 -16.23 0.10 -8.41
CA GLN A 16 -16.79 -0.38 -9.68
C GLN A 16 -17.24 -1.85 -9.60
N GLY A 17 -17.15 -2.50 -8.43
CA GLY A 17 -17.55 -3.89 -8.25
C GLY A 17 -16.59 -4.91 -8.89
N GLN A 18 -15.37 -4.51 -9.24
CA GLN A 18 -14.38 -5.41 -9.87
C GLN A 18 -13.75 -6.42 -8.90
N TYR A 19 -14.01 -6.28 -7.60
CA TYR A 19 -13.51 -7.20 -6.57
C TYR A 19 -14.70 -7.86 -5.86
N SER A 20 -14.60 -9.17 -5.66
CA SER A 20 -15.53 -9.98 -4.88
C SER A 20 -14.79 -10.66 -3.73
N ALA A 21 -15.52 -11.28 -2.80
CA ALA A 21 -14.92 -12.05 -1.71
C ALA A 21 -14.10 -13.26 -2.20
N GLU A 22 -14.30 -13.71 -3.44
CA GLU A 22 -13.50 -14.77 -4.06
C GLU A 22 -12.34 -14.22 -4.91
N ASN A 23 -12.39 -12.94 -5.29
CA ASN A 23 -11.39 -12.30 -6.14
C ASN A 23 -10.94 -10.94 -5.58
N HIS A 24 -10.26 -10.98 -4.42
CA HIS A 24 -9.69 -9.82 -3.73
C HIS A 24 -8.15 -9.81 -3.70
N TRP A 25 -7.51 -10.66 -4.52
CA TRP A 25 -6.06 -10.81 -4.51
C TRP A 25 -5.31 -9.53 -4.88
N GLY A 26 -5.82 -8.77 -5.86
CA GLY A 26 -5.21 -7.50 -6.30
C GLY A 26 -5.14 -6.44 -5.18
N PRO A 27 -6.26 -6.12 -4.50
CA PRO A 27 -6.26 -5.26 -3.32
C PRO A 27 -5.34 -5.74 -2.21
N GLU A 28 -5.35 -7.04 -1.90
CA GLU A 28 -4.47 -7.62 -0.87
C GLU A 28 -2.98 -7.40 -1.18
N ALA A 29 -2.56 -7.66 -2.42
CA ALA A 29 -1.18 -7.47 -2.83
C ALA A 29 -0.73 -6.01 -2.67
N ILE A 30 -1.60 -5.06 -3.01
CA ILE A 30 -1.31 -3.62 -2.91
C ILE A 30 -1.25 -3.16 -1.46
N VAL A 31 -2.13 -3.67 -0.60
CA VAL A 31 -2.09 -3.40 0.85
C VAL A 31 -0.81 -3.97 1.47
N LYS A 32 -0.42 -5.21 1.13
CA LYS A 32 0.83 -5.83 1.58
C LYS A 32 2.06 -5.04 1.12
N TYR A 33 2.07 -4.57 -0.12
CA TYR A 33 3.13 -3.68 -0.63
C TYR A 33 3.20 -2.36 0.13
N TRP A 34 2.05 -1.74 0.43
CA TRP A 34 2.01 -0.49 1.19
C TRP A 34 2.57 -0.66 2.61
N HIS A 35 2.20 -1.75 3.30
CA HIS A 35 2.76 -2.05 4.62
C HIS A 35 4.27 -2.31 4.58
N PHE A 36 4.80 -2.93 3.52
CA PHE A 36 6.25 -3.09 3.37
C PHE A 36 6.96 -1.73 3.29
N VAL A 37 6.44 -0.80 2.49
CA VAL A 37 7.00 0.57 2.37
C VAL A 37 6.94 1.31 3.71
N ASP A 38 5.84 1.17 4.45
CA ASP A 38 5.66 1.76 5.79
C ASP A 38 6.73 1.24 6.78
N VAL A 39 6.95 -0.07 6.83
CA VAL A 39 7.97 -0.69 7.68
C VAL A 39 9.38 -0.18 7.32
N VAL A 40 9.72 -0.12 6.03
CA VAL A 40 11.00 0.45 5.58
C VAL A 40 11.15 1.88 6.09
N TRP A 41 10.12 2.72 5.96
CA TRP A 41 10.16 4.09 6.43
C TRP A 41 10.40 4.19 7.94
N VAL A 42 9.75 3.35 8.74
CA VAL A 42 9.93 3.29 10.20
C VAL A 42 11.37 2.97 10.59
N PHE A 43 12.14 2.22 9.79
CA PHE A 43 13.55 1.97 10.06
C PHE A 43 14.47 3.11 9.55
N PHE A 44 14.25 3.58 8.34
CA PHE A 44 15.15 4.57 7.71
C PHE A 44 14.99 5.97 8.29
N TYR A 45 13.76 6.38 8.64
CA TYR A 45 13.51 7.71 9.20
C TYR A 45 14.28 7.98 10.51
N PRO A 46 14.18 7.16 11.57
CA PRO A 46 14.98 7.36 12.78
C PRO A 46 16.48 7.25 12.52
N ALA A 47 16.92 6.30 11.68
CA ALA A 47 18.33 6.10 11.39
C ALA A 47 18.99 7.32 10.71
N LEU A 48 18.24 8.05 9.87
CA LEU A 48 18.76 9.20 9.09
C LEU A 48 18.44 10.57 9.67
N TYR A 49 17.47 10.67 10.60
CA TYR A 49 17.01 11.97 11.11
C TYR A 49 16.96 12.08 12.64
N LEU A 50 16.96 10.97 13.37
CA LEU A 50 16.91 10.99 14.85
C LEU A 50 18.24 10.58 15.50
N VAL A 51 19.03 9.72 14.84
CA VAL A 51 20.33 9.24 15.35
C VAL A 51 21.50 10.09 14.84
N SER A 52 21.39 10.66 13.65
CA SER A 52 22.35 11.59 13.04
C SER A 52 22.15 13.02 13.52
#